data_AF-A0A2I2YJM6-F1
#
_entry.id   AF-A0A2I2YJM6-F1
#
_cell.length_a   1.000
_cell.length_b   1.000
_cell.length_c   1.000
_cell.angle_alpha   90.00
_cell.angle_beta   90.00
_cell.angle_gamma   90.00
#
_symmetry.space_group_name_H-M   'P 1'
#
loop_
_entity.id
_entity.type
_entity.pdbx_description
1 polymer ?
#
loop_
_entity_poly.entity_id
_entity_poly.type
_entity_poly.pdbx_seq_one_letter_code
_entity_poly.pdbx_strand_id
1 'polypeptide(L)'
;MSQEGDYGRWTISSSDESEEEKPKPDKPSTSSLLSANEPRYTCSEARKAAHKRKISPVKFSNTDSVLPPKRQKSGSQEDLGWCLSSSDDELQPEMPQKQAEKVVIKKEKDISAPNDGTAQRTENHGAPACHRLKEEEDEYETSGEGQDIWDMLDKGNPFQFYLTRVSGVKPKYNSGALHIKDILSPLFGMLVSSAQFNYCFDVDWLVKQYPPEFRKKPILLVHGDKREAKAHLHAQAKPYENISLCQAKLDIAFGTHHTKMMLLLYEEGLRVVIHTSNLIHADWHQKTQGIWLSPLYPRIADGTHKSGESPTHFKADLISYLMAYNAPSLKEWIDVIHKHDLSETNVYLIGSTPGRFQGSQKDNWGHFRLKKLLKDHASSMPNAESWPVVGQFSSIGSLGADESKWLCSEFKESMLTLGKESKTPGKSSVPLYLIYPSVENVRTSLEGYPAGGSLPYSIQTAEKQNWLHSYFHKWSAETSGRSNAMPHIKTYMRPSPDFSKIAWFLVTSANLSKAAWGALEKNGTQLMIRSYELGVLFLPSAFGLDSFKVKQKFFAGSQEPMATFPVPYDLPPELYGSKDRPWIWNIPYVKAPDTHGNMWVPS
;
A
#
# COMPACT_ATOMS: atom_id res chain seq x y z
N MET A 1 5.43 48.72 41.89
CA MET A 1 6.06 47.71 42.77
C MET A 1 5.90 46.38 42.05
N SER A 2 6.85 46.02 41.17
CA SER A 2 8.12 45.27 41.40
C SER A 2 7.87 43.78 41.11
N GLN A 3 8.19 43.29 39.90
CA GLN A 3 9.49 42.76 39.39
C GLN A 3 9.55 41.23 39.52
N GLU A 4 9.62 40.47 38.41
CA GLU A 4 10.83 39.88 37.77
C GLU A 4 11.54 38.85 38.69
N GLY A 5 12.00 37.66 38.28
CA GLY A 5 12.24 37.01 37.00
C GLY A 5 13.21 35.82 37.22
N ASP A 6 13.46 35.04 36.15
CA ASP A 6 14.73 34.40 35.77
C ASP A 6 15.19 32.97 36.22
N TYR A 7 15.36 32.15 35.16
CA TYR A 7 16.46 31.21 34.75
C TYR A 7 17.03 30.07 35.64
N GLY A 8 16.99 28.86 35.04
CA GLY A 8 18.21 28.16 34.55
C GLY A 8 18.78 26.96 35.34
N ARG A 9 19.00 25.81 34.66
CA ARG A 9 20.33 25.22 34.35
C ARG A 9 20.27 23.76 33.85
N TRP A 10 21.12 23.50 32.85
CA TRP A 10 21.56 22.21 32.35
C TRP A 10 22.65 21.59 33.25
N THR A 11 22.77 20.26 33.24
CA THR A 11 24.00 19.54 33.62
C THR A 11 24.37 18.51 32.55
N ILE A 12 25.65 18.54 32.17
CA ILE A 12 26.38 17.56 31.36
C ILE A 12 27.24 16.74 32.34
N SER A 13 27.43 15.44 32.10
CA SER A 13 28.62 14.71 32.55
C SER A 13 28.95 13.55 31.60
N SER A 14 30.20 13.57 31.14
CA SER A 14 31.04 12.46 30.65
C SER A 14 31.34 11.49 31.84
N SER A 15 31.84 10.26 31.69
CA SER A 15 33.11 9.85 31.08
C SER A 15 33.25 8.30 31.01
N ASP A 16 34.07 7.85 30.04
CA ASP A 16 35.08 6.77 30.01
C ASP A 16 34.89 5.32 30.51
N GLU A 17 35.19 4.42 29.55
CA GLU A 17 36.01 3.18 29.53
C GLU A 17 36.14 2.24 30.74
N SER A 18 35.94 0.93 30.49
CA SER A 18 36.93 -0.14 30.77
C SER A 18 36.49 -1.51 30.23
N GLU A 19 37.50 -2.30 29.85
CA GLU A 19 37.46 -3.62 29.19
C GLU A 19 37.29 -4.82 30.17
N GLU A 20 37.21 -6.02 29.56
CA GLU A 20 37.40 -7.37 30.12
C GLU A 20 36.23 -7.95 30.97
N GLU A 21 35.81 -9.21 30.91
CA GLU A 21 36.45 -10.47 30.50
C GLU A 21 35.35 -11.55 30.26
N LYS A 22 35.62 -12.55 29.39
CA LYS A 22 34.80 -13.78 29.24
C LYS A 22 35.07 -14.74 30.41
N PRO A 23 34.15 -15.67 30.74
CA PRO A 23 34.43 -17.06 30.35
C PRO A 23 33.21 -17.92 29.97
N LYS A 24 33.49 -18.90 29.10
CA LYS A 24 32.83 -20.21 28.90
C LYS A 24 34.00 -21.21 28.72
N PRO A 25 33.84 -22.55 28.78
CA PRO A 25 32.60 -23.34 28.84
C PRO A 25 32.65 -24.48 29.90
N ASP A 26 31.55 -25.24 30.06
CA ASP A 26 31.66 -26.65 30.46
C ASP A 26 30.51 -27.51 29.89
N LYS A 27 30.90 -28.65 29.33
CA LYS A 27 30.13 -29.87 29.03
C LYS A 27 31.15 -31.01 29.18
N PRO A 28 30.79 -32.15 29.77
CA PRO A 28 30.19 -33.27 29.01
C PRO A 28 29.14 -34.04 29.87
N SER A 29 28.26 -34.92 29.39
CA SER A 29 28.55 -36.22 28.76
C SER A 29 27.28 -36.90 28.22
N THR A 30 27.54 -37.85 27.34
CA THR A 30 26.73 -38.78 26.54
C THR A 30 25.89 -39.82 27.29
N SER A 31 24.78 -40.25 26.68
CA SER A 31 24.39 -41.68 26.63
C SER A 31 23.50 -41.98 25.41
N SER A 32 23.51 -43.24 24.98
CA SER A 32 23.34 -43.69 23.60
C SER A 32 22.06 -44.50 23.34
N LEU A 33 21.65 -44.53 22.06
CA LEU A 33 20.96 -45.59 21.30
C LEU A 33 19.57 -46.07 21.76
N LEU A 34 18.59 -45.95 20.84
CA LEU A 34 17.79 -47.07 20.33
C LEU A 34 17.09 -46.66 19.01
N SER A 35 17.22 -47.52 18.00
CA SER A 35 16.65 -47.41 16.67
C SER A 35 15.16 -47.76 16.64
N ALA A 36 14.31 -46.97 15.98
CA ALA A 36 13.07 -47.45 15.36
C ALA A 36 12.50 -46.42 14.36
N ASN A 37 12.48 -46.83 13.09
CA ASN A 37 11.61 -46.42 11.97
C ASN A 37 11.11 -44.96 11.85
N GLU A 38 11.62 -44.29 10.82
CA GLU A 38 11.04 -43.11 10.18
C GLU A 38 9.58 -43.34 9.74
N PRO A 39 8.67 -42.37 9.97
CA PRO A 39 7.59 -42.11 9.06
C PRO A 39 7.97 -40.91 8.18
N ARG A 40 8.31 -41.19 6.91
CA ARG A 40 8.35 -40.19 5.84
C ARG A 40 6.95 -39.62 5.63
N TYR A 41 6.68 -38.46 6.23
CA TYR A 41 5.49 -37.68 5.88
C TYR A 41 5.72 -36.99 4.54
N THR A 42 5.20 -37.60 3.48
CA THR A 42 5.08 -36.99 2.16
C THR A 42 3.73 -36.28 2.07
N CYS A 43 3.65 -35.27 1.20
CA CYS A 43 2.49 -34.40 0.85
C CYS A 43 1.20 -35.15 0.37
N SER A 44 1.06 -36.43 0.68
CA SER A 44 -0.04 -37.33 0.34
C SER A 44 -1.15 -37.39 1.39
N GLU A 45 -0.86 -37.13 2.68
CA GLU A 45 -1.84 -37.39 3.74
C GLU A 45 -2.96 -36.35 3.83
N ALA A 46 -2.65 -35.06 3.59
CA ALA A 46 -3.66 -34.01 3.46
C ALA A 46 -4.63 -34.28 2.28
N ARG A 47 -4.11 -34.85 1.17
CA ARG A 47 -4.90 -35.27 0.01
C ARG A 47 -5.83 -36.44 0.35
N LYS A 48 -5.38 -37.40 1.17
CA LYS A 48 -6.20 -38.54 1.62
C LYS A 48 -7.30 -38.12 2.60
N ALA A 49 -7.04 -37.17 3.49
CA ALA A 49 -8.04 -36.65 4.44
C ALA A 49 -9.19 -35.91 3.73
N ALA A 50 -8.88 -35.14 2.68
CA ALA A 50 -9.88 -34.46 1.85
C ALA A 50 -10.73 -35.45 1.03
N HIS A 51 -10.12 -36.52 0.50
CA HIS A 51 -10.84 -37.55 -0.25
C HIS A 51 -11.78 -38.39 0.62
N LYS A 52 -11.41 -38.64 1.89
CA LYS A 52 -12.24 -39.40 2.85
C LYS A 52 -13.53 -38.66 3.23
N ARG A 53 -13.52 -37.32 3.22
CA ARG A 53 -14.71 -36.47 3.45
C ARG A 53 -15.67 -36.42 2.25
N LYS A 54 -15.23 -36.81 1.05
CA LYS A 54 -16.09 -36.93 -0.15
C LYS A 54 -16.94 -38.22 -0.17
N ILE A 55 -16.55 -39.27 0.55
CA ILE A 55 -17.16 -40.61 0.41
C ILE A 55 -18.33 -40.85 1.38
N SER A 56 -18.42 -40.08 2.47
CA SER A 56 -19.58 -40.13 3.40
C SER A 56 -19.97 -38.72 3.86
N PRO A 57 -20.89 -38.03 3.17
CA PRO A 57 -21.47 -36.79 3.67
C PRO A 57 -22.37 -37.11 4.87
N VAL A 58 -22.06 -36.53 6.03
CA VAL A 58 -22.92 -36.62 7.22
C VAL A 58 -24.19 -35.81 6.94
N LYS A 59 -25.35 -36.48 6.85
CA LYS A 59 -26.66 -35.84 6.78
C LYS A 59 -27.03 -35.32 8.17
N PHE A 60 -27.29 -34.03 8.30
CA PHE A 60 -27.96 -33.45 9.47
C PHE A 60 -29.39 -33.04 9.09
N SER A 61 -30.34 -33.55 9.86
CA SER A 61 -31.77 -33.27 9.81
C SER A 61 -32.10 -32.01 10.62
N ASN A 62 -32.91 -31.13 10.03
CA ASN A 62 -33.51 -29.97 10.69
C ASN A 62 -34.64 -30.38 11.64
N THR A 63 -34.60 -29.92 12.90
CA THR A 63 -35.80 -29.62 13.70
C THR A 63 -35.48 -28.65 14.85
N ASP A 64 -36.41 -27.70 15.00
CA ASP A 64 -36.83 -26.97 16.21
C ASP A 64 -36.15 -25.65 16.64
N SER A 65 -36.91 -24.61 16.31
CA SER A 65 -37.08 -23.29 16.92
C SER A 65 -37.31 -23.28 18.43
N VAL A 66 -36.76 -22.30 19.17
CA VAL A 66 -37.42 -21.43 20.18
C VAL A 66 -36.48 -20.26 20.55
N LEU A 67 -36.98 -19.01 20.53
CA LEU A 67 -36.34 -17.77 21.00
C LEU A 67 -36.68 -17.46 22.47
N PRO A 68 -35.80 -16.74 23.21
CA PRO A 68 -36.22 -15.88 24.34
C PRO A 68 -35.76 -14.40 24.21
N PRO A 69 -36.30 -13.47 25.03
CA PRO A 69 -36.53 -12.08 24.63
C PRO A 69 -35.45 -11.06 25.03
N LYS A 70 -35.53 -9.91 24.34
CA LYS A 70 -34.71 -8.69 24.39
C LYS A 70 -34.70 -7.96 25.74
N ARG A 71 -33.57 -7.30 26.04
CA ARG A 71 -33.46 -6.13 26.96
C ARG A 71 -32.77 -4.96 26.27
N GLN A 72 -33.33 -3.76 26.48
CA GLN A 72 -32.91 -2.45 25.97
C GLN A 72 -31.73 -1.85 26.76
N LYS A 73 -30.85 -1.10 26.08
CA LYS A 73 -30.24 0.19 26.52
C LYS A 73 -29.40 0.75 25.37
N SER A 74 -29.83 1.88 24.80
CA SER A 74 -29.37 3.26 25.05
C SER A 74 -28.15 3.62 24.20
N GLY A 75 -28.37 4.46 23.19
CA GLY A 75 -27.36 4.89 22.24
C GLY A 75 -26.51 6.07 22.71
N SER A 76 -25.40 6.23 22.02
CA SER A 76 -24.71 7.51 21.81
C SER A 76 -24.00 7.41 20.47
N GLN A 77 -24.36 8.34 19.60
CA GLN A 77 -23.87 8.55 18.25
C GLN A 77 -22.69 9.52 18.37
N GLU A 78 -21.48 9.11 17.99
CA GLU A 78 -20.33 10.01 17.91
C GLU A 78 -19.60 9.82 16.59
N ASP A 79 -19.34 10.98 15.97
CA ASP A 79 -18.72 11.21 14.68
C ASP A 79 -17.35 10.55 14.52
N LEU A 80 -17.20 9.75 13.46
CA LEU A 80 -15.89 9.34 12.95
C LEU A 80 -15.35 10.45 12.04
N GLY A 81 -14.82 11.49 12.68
CA GLY A 81 -14.02 12.53 12.02
C GLY A 81 -12.71 11.95 11.50
N TRP A 82 -12.50 12.01 10.19
CA TRP A 82 -11.29 11.59 9.51
C TRP A 82 -10.13 12.55 9.85
N CYS A 83 -9.21 12.11 10.71
CA CYS A 83 -7.98 12.85 10.98
C CYS A 83 -6.97 12.61 9.84
N LEU A 84 -6.95 13.50 8.84
CA LEU A 84 -5.87 13.60 7.86
C LEU A 84 -4.92 14.72 8.28
N SER A 85 -3.72 14.34 8.73
CA SER A 85 -2.64 15.29 8.99
C SER A 85 -2.08 15.80 7.66
N SER A 86 -2.58 16.94 7.21
CA SER A 86 -1.94 17.78 6.20
C SER A 86 -0.72 18.43 6.84
N SER A 87 0.47 18.01 6.45
CA SER A 87 1.73 18.54 6.96
C SER A 87 2.23 19.62 6.01
N ASP A 88 1.77 20.86 6.20
CA ASP A 88 2.30 22.06 5.56
C ASP A 88 2.16 23.23 6.55
N ASP A 89 3.22 23.51 7.31
CA ASP A 89 3.42 24.81 7.96
C ASP A 89 4.94 25.07 8.05
N GLU A 90 5.43 26.04 7.27
CA GLU A 90 6.72 26.69 7.51
C GLU A 90 6.51 28.22 7.58
N LEU A 91 7.16 28.79 8.60
CA LEU A 91 7.08 30.17 9.08
C LEU A 91 7.56 31.20 8.05
N GLN A 92 6.89 32.36 8.01
CA GLN A 92 7.38 33.56 7.32
C GLN A 92 8.33 34.37 8.22
N PRO A 93 9.34 35.07 7.66
CA PRO A 93 10.18 35.99 8.42
C PRO A 93 9.50 37.35 8.64
N GLU A 94 9.63 37.86 9.87
CA GLU A 94 9.22 39.19 10.33
C GLU A 94 9.95 40.33 9.59
N MET A 95 9.28 41.50 9.46
CA MET A 95 9.77 42.89 9.68
C MET A 95 8.71 43.91 9.18
N PRO A 96 8.71 45.20 9.61
CA PRO A 96 8.35 45.76 10.93
C PRO A 96 7.11 46.67 10.93
N GLN A 97 6.64 46.97 12.15
CA GLN A 97 5.57 47.87 12.59
C GLN A 97 5.32 49.16 11.79
N LYS A 98 4.04 49.51 11.59
CA LYS A 98 3.55 50.90 11.65
C LYS A 98 2.18 51.03 12.32
N GLN A 99 2.06 52.17 12.99
CA GLN A 99 1.17 52.58 14.08
C GLN A 99 -0.36 52.50 13.86
N ALA A 100 -1.02 52.50 15.01
CA ALA A 100 -2.46 52.45 15.26
C ALA A 100 -3.21 53.77 14.99
N GLU A 101 -4.52 53.66 14.77
CA GLU A 101 -5.47 54.66 15.26
C GLU A 101 -6.82 54.04 15.65
N LYS A 102 -7.31 54.45 16.81
CA LYS A 102 -8.56 54.01 17.47
C LYS A 102 -9.74 54.83 16.94
N VAL A 103 -10.89 54.19 16.75
CA VAL A 103 -12.20 54.86 16.92
C VAL A 103 -13.13 53.94 17.71
N VAL A 104 -13.69 54.48 18.78
CA VAL A 104 -14.72 53.91 19.66
C VAL A 104 -16.00 54.74 19.45
N ILE A 105 -17.14 54.21 19.94
CA ILE A 105 -18.42 54.89 20.28
C ILE A 105 -19.47 54.76 19.13
N LYS A 106 -20.74 54.32 19.29
CA LYS A 106 -21.69 54.18 20.42
C LYS A 106 -22.79 53.15 20.11
N LYS A 107 -23.40 52.63 21.19
CA LYS A 107 -24.69 51.90 21.29
C LYS A 107 -25.88 52.88 21.37
N GLU A 108 -27.03 52.46 20.86
CA GLU A 108 -28.43 52.71 21.33
C GLU A 108 -29.30 51.58 20.70
N LYS A 109 -29.95 50.66 21.42
CA LYS A 109 -31.22 50.72 22.21
C LYS A 109 -32.39 51.31 21.38
N ASP A 110 -33.61 50.77 21.33
CA ASP A 110 -34.33 49.70 22.06
C ASP A 110 -35.75 49.54 21.40
N ILE A 111 -36.45 48.41 21.64
CA ILE A 111 -37.94 48.22 21.67
C ILE A 111 -38.67 48.15 20.29
N SER A 112 -39.62 47.25 19.96
CA SER A 112 -40.65 46.46 20.67
C SER A 112 -41.15 45.29 19.79
N ALA A 113 -41.63 44.22 20.44
CA ALA A 113 -42.56 43.24 19.86
C ALA A 113 -44.03 43.68 20.11
N PRO A 114 -45.00 43.09 19.39
CA PRO A 114 -46.01 42.32 20.13
C PRO A 114 -46.43 40.99 19.47
N ASN A 115 -47.19 40.27 20.29
CA ASN A 115 -47.58 38.86 20.33
C ASN A 115 -48.60 38.33 19.30
N ASP A 116 -48.58 36.99 19.26
CA ASP A 116 -49.69 36.01 19.18
C ASP A 116 -50.48 35.79 17.89
N GLY A 117 -50.51 34.51 17.50
CA GLY A 117 -51.40 33.91 16.50
C GLY A 117 -51.23 32.40 16.43
N THR A 118 -51.99 31.68 17.26
CA THR A 118 -52.16 30.22 17.28
C THR A 118 -52.90 29.70 16.04
N ALA A 119 -52.47 28.57 15.45
CA ALA A 119 -53.33 27.65 14.69
C ALA A 119 -52.72 26.25 14.50
N GLN A 120 -53.60 25.27 14.35
CA GLN A 120 -53.44 23.84 14.57
C GLN A 120 -52.75 23.01 13.46
N ARG A 121 -52.20 21.88 13.93
CA ARG A 121 -52.04 20.55 13.29
C ARG A 121 -52.80 20.30 11.99
N THR A 122 -52.10 19.70 11.03
CA THR A 122 -52.62 18.62 10.18
C THR A 122 -51.49 17.67 9.79
N GLU A 123 -51.72 16.38 10.01
CA GLU A 123 -50.88 15.25 9.59
C GLU A 123 -51.10 14.94 8.11
N ASN A 124 -50.04 14.52 7.41
CA ASN A 124 -49.97 13.34 6.52
C ASN A 124 -48.93 13.52 5.41
N HIS A 125 -47.75 12.92 5.57
CA HIS A 125 -46.95 12.44 4.45
C HIS A 125 -46.32 11.09 4.83
N GLY A 126 -46.78 10.03 4.17
CA GLY A 126 -46.20 8.70 4.27
C GLY A 126 -44.85 8.64 3.56
N ALA A 127 -43.87 8.06 4.25
CA ALA A 127 -42.59 7.65 3.68
C ALA A 127 -42.58 6.11 3.51
N PRO A 128 -42.08 5.56 2.39
CA PRO A 128 -42.03 4.11 2.17
C PRO A 128 -40.89 3.46 2.96
N ALA A 129 -41.13 2.20 3.32
CA ALA A 129 -40.22 1.32 4.03
C ALA A 129 -38.90 1.08 3.29
N CYS A 130 -37.77 1.23 4.00
CA CYS A 130 -36.51 0.60 3.63
C CYS A 130 -35.65 0.39 4.88
N HIS A 131 -35.82 -0.73 5.57
CA HIS A 131 -34.82 -1.26 6.52
C HIS A 131 -35.02 -2.76 6.72
N ARG A 132 -34.49 -3.55 5.77
CA ARG A 132 -34.12 -4.95 5.99
C ARG A 132 -33.15 -5.40 4.87
N LEU A 133 -31.94 -4.85 4.85
CA LEU A 133 -30.87 -5.24 3.90
C LEU A 133 -29.46 -5.22 4.50
N LYS A 134 -29.31 -5.23 5.84
CA LYS A 134 -27.98 -5.12 6.48
C LYS A 134 -27.34 -6.44 6.93
N GLU A 135 -28.09 -7.54 6.98
CA GLU A 135 -27.55 -8.84 7.42
C GLU A 135 -27.26 -9.80 6.24
N GLU A 136 -27.74 -9.51 5.03
CA GLU A 136 -27.54 -10.38 3.85
C GLU A 136 -26.28 -10.03 3.02
N GLU A 137 -25.65 -8.86 3.24
CA GLU A 137 -24.45 -8.44 2.47
C GLU A 137 -23.17 -9.19 2.89
N ASP A 138 -23.05 -9.62 4.14
CA ASP A 138 -21.84 -10.32 4.64
C ASP A 138 -21.72 -11.78 4.14
N GLU A 139 -22.85 -12.45 3.83
CA GLU A 139 -22.84 -13.83 3.31
C GLU A 139 -22.57 -13.92 1.80
N TYR A 140 -22.89 -12.87 1.03
CA TYR A 140 -22.65 -12.86 -0.42
C TYR A 140 -21.18 -12.64 -0.81
N GLU A 141 -20.35 -12.14 0.11
CA GLU A 141 -18.93 -11.86 -0.15
C GLU A 141 -18.02 -13.10 -0.26
N THR A 142 -18.48 -14.31 0.04
CA THR A 142 -17.59 -15.50 0.11
C THR A 142 -18.09 -16.74 -0.63
N SER A 143 -19.15 -16.64 -1.44
CA SER A 143 -19.76 -17.81 -2.10
C SER A 143 -19.08 -18.30 -3.38
N GLY A 144 -17.94 -17.71 -3.79
CA GLY A 144 -17.19 -18.11 -4.98
C GLY A 144 -15.94 -18.97 -4.70
N GLU A 145 -16.12 -20.29 -4.68
CA GLU A 145 -15.16 -21.30 -5.19
C GLU A 145 -13.72 -21.32 -4.62
N GLY A 146 -13.51 -21.98 -3.48
CA GLY A 146 -12.17 -22.41 -3.03
C GLY A 146 -11.45 -23.40 -3.96
N GLN A 147 -12.08 -23.84 -5.05
CA GLN A 147 -11.50 -24.68 -6.09
C GLN A 147 -10.73 -23.85 -7.15
N ASP A 148 -11.13 -22.61 -7.42
CA ASP A 148 -10.53 -21.71 -8.43
C ASP A 148 -9.17 -21.15 -7.96
N ILE A 149 -9.01 -20.96 -6.64
CA ILE A 149 -7.80 -20.42 -6.01
C ILE A 149 -6.56 -21.30 -6.28
N TRP A 150 -6.70 -22.63 -6.26
CA TRP A 150 -5.58 -23.55 -6.51
C TRP A 150 -5.15 -23.58 -7.97
N ASP A 151 -6.10 -23.55 -8.90
CA ASP A 151 -5.82 -23.49 -10.34
C ASP A 151 -5.16 -22.15 -10.72
N MET A 152 -5.47 -21.05 -10.01
CA MET A 152 -4.80 -19.75 -10.14
C MET A 152 -3.33 -19.77 -9.68
N LEU A 153 -3.02 -20.46 -8.58
CA LEU A 153 -1.68 -20.51 -8.00
C LEU A 153 -0.72 -21.41 -8.79
N ASP A 154 -1.20 -22.55 -9.30
CA ASP A 154 -0.34 -23.54 -9.95
C ASP A 154 -0.13 -23.29 -11.46
N LYS A 155 -1.04 -22.59 -12.17
CA LYS A 155 -1.01 -22.53 -13.66
C LYS A 155 -1.49 -21.24 -14.35
N GLY A 156 -2.03 -20.24 -13.65
CA GLY A 156 -2.71 -19.12 -14.32
C GLY A 156 -1.88 -17.86 -14.62
N ASN A 157 -0.91 -17.53 -13.75
CA ASN A 157 -0.18 -16.25 -13.80
C ASN A 157 1.30 -16.41 -13.39
N PRO A 158 2.25 -16.51 -14.33
CA PRO A 158 3.67 -16.71 -14.01
C PRO A 158 4.31 -15.53 -13.27
N PHE A 159 3.68 -14.35 -13.31
CA PHE A 159 4.16 -13.15 -12.63
C PHE A 159 3.63 -13.03 -11.20
N GLN A 160 2.61 -13.82 -10.81
CA GLN A 160 1.95 -13.74 -9.51
C GLN A 160 1.53 -12.29 -9.14
N PHE A 161 1.17 -11.49 -10.15
CA PHE A 161 0.64 -10.14 -10.00
C PHE A 161 -0.88 -10.15 -10.15
N TYR A 162 -1.58 -9.79 -9.09
CA TYR A 162 -3.03 -9.85 -8.97
C TYR A 162 -3.61 -8.45 -8.70
N LEU A 163 -4.90 -8.31 -8.97
CA LEU A 163 -5.68 -7.15 -8.55
C LEU A 163 -6.62 -7.53 -7.41
N THR A 164 -7.01 -6.56 -6.59
CA THR A 164 -8.04 -6.81 -5.58
C THR A 164 -9.40 -7.05 -6.21
N ARG A 165 -10.23 -7.82 -5.50
CA ARG A 165 -11.66 -7.91 -5.82
C ARG A 165 -12.30 -6.52 -5.75
N VAL A 166 -13.26 -6.25 -6.65
CA VAL A 166 -14.03 -5.01 -6.71
C VAL A 166 -15.52 -5.32 -6.62
N SER A 167 -16.22 -4.73 -5.65
CA SER A 167 -17.67 -4.86 -5.50
C SER A 167 -18.40 -3.99 -6.53
N GLY A 168 -19.45 -4.53 -7.16
CA GLY A 168 -20.26 -3.81 -8.15
C GLY A 168 -19.80 -3.93 -9.61
N VAL A 169 -18.73 -4.68 -9.91
CA VAL A 169 -18.35 -5.04 -11.29
C VAL A 169 -18.87 -6.44 -11.67
N LYS A 170 -18.93 -6.74 -12.98
CA LYS A 170 -19.32 -8.08 -13.46
C LYS A 170 -18.35 -9.15 -12.93
N PRO A 171 -18.82 -10.36 -12.53
CA PRO A 171 -17.98 -11.41 -11.94
C PRO A 171 -16.72 -11.78 -12.73
N LYS A 172 -16.79 -11.73 -14.08
CA LYS A 172 -15.63 -11.94 -14.97
C LYS A 172 -14.43 -10.98 -14.77
N TYR A 173 -14.64 -9.87 -14.07
CA TYR A 173 -13.57 -8.92 -13.71
C TYR A 173 -13.03 -9.14 -12.28
N ASN A 174 -13.58 -10.15 -11.59
CA ASN A 174 -13.11 -10.65 -10.31
C ASN A 174 -12.61 -12.11 -10.40
N SER A 175 -12.90 -12.85 -11.47
CA SER A 175 -12.30 -14.17 -11.74
C SER A 175 -10.80 -14.01 -11.96
N GLY A 176 -9.99 -14.36 -10.97
CA GLY A 176 -8.56 -14.07 -10.97
C GLY A 176 -8.11 -12.93 -10.05
N ALA A 177 -9.04 -12.23 -9.40
CA ALA A 177 -8.75 -11.20 -8.40
C ALA A 177 -8.70 -11.82 -7.00
N LEU A 178 -8.04 -11.14 -6.05
CA LEU A 178 -7.91 -11.62 -4.67
C LEU A 178 -8.53 -10.63 -3.69
N HIS A 179 -9.29 -11.14 -2.73
CA HIS A 179 -9.64 -10.42 -1.51
C HIS A 179 -8.64 -10.76 -0.39
N ILE A 180 -8.56 -9.94 0.66
CA ILE A 180 -7.66 -10.20 1.80
C ILE A 180 -7.99 -11.52 2.50
N LYS A 181 -9.27 -11.90 2.56
CA LYS A 181 -9.74 -13.20 3.08
C LYS A 181 -9.15 -14.38 2.29
N ASP A 182 -8.93 -14.22 0.98
CA ASP A 182 -8.35 -15.27 0.13
C ASP A 182 -6.86 -15.44 0.45
N ILE A 183 -6.14 -14.32 0.64
CA ILE A 183 -4.71 -14.30 0.98
C ILE A 183 -4.46 -14.95 2.35
N LEU A 184 -5.34 -14.71 3.32
CA LEU A 184 -5.24 -15.23 4.68
C LEU A 184 -5.91 -16.60 4.86
N SER A 185 -6.44 -17.17 3.78
CA SER A 185 -7.16 -18.45 3.79
C SER A 185 -6.24 -19.59 4.24
N PRO A 186 -6.77 -20.63 4.93
CA PRO A 186 -6.02 -21.84 5.24
C PRO A 186 -5.52 -22.58 3.99
N LEU A 187 -6.07 -22.28 2.81
CA LEU A 187 -5.58 -22.78 1.54
C LEU A 187 -4.15 -22.29 1.24
N PHE A 188 -3.75 -21.12 1.75
CA PHE A 188 -2.42 -20.56 1.48
C PHE A 188 -1.32 -21.11 2.40
N GLY A 189 -1.72 -21.76 3.50
CA GLY A 189 -0.87 -22.38 4.51
C GLY A 189 -1.50 -22.32 5.91
N MET A 190 -1.01 -23.17 6.82
CA MET A 190 -1.46 -23.18 8.22
C MET A 190 -0.73 -22.11 9.02
N LEU A 191 -1.40 -20.97 9.28
CA LEU A 191 -0.76 -19.78 9.83
C LEU A 191 -0.27 -19.99 11.28
N VAL A 192 0.99 -19.64 11.51
CA VAL A 192 1.67 -19.63 12.80
C VAL A 192 1.77 -18.22 13.36
N SER A 193 2.19 -17.25 12.54
CA SER A 193 2.38 -15.84 12.92
C SER A 193 2.33 -14.94 11.68
N SER A 194 2.00 -13.66 11.85
CA SER A 194 2.01 -12.69 10.76
C SER A 194 2.55 -11.32 11.17
N ALA A 195 3.13 -10.60 10.21
CA ALA A 195 3.43 -9.17 10.33
C ALA A 195 2.76 -8.39 9.20
N GLN A 196 2.15 -7.26 9.56
CA GLN A 196 1.34 -6.41 8.72
C GLN A 196 1.95 -5.00 8.71
N PHE A 197 2.67 -4.68 7.64
CA PHE A 197 3.23 -3.36 7.40
C PHE A 197 2.19 -2.54 6.67
N ASN A 198 1.80 -1.39 7.24
CA ASN A 198 0.85 -0.52 6.57
C ASN A 198 0.93 0.94 7.05
N TYR A 199 0.17 1.80 6.37
CA TYR A 199 -0.06 3.20 6.76
C TYR A 199 -1.29 3.33 7.66
N CYS A 200 -2.42 2.73 7.26
CA CYS A 200 -3.69 2.85 7.97
C CYS A 200 -4.27 1.46 8.30
N PHE A 201 -4.82 1.34 9.51
CA PHE A 201 -5.38 0.12 10.07
C PHE A 201 -6.76 0.40 10.68
N ASP A 202 -7.71 -0.47 10.36
CA ASP A 202 -8.89 -0.76 11.18
C ASP A 202 -8.66 -2.16 11.78
N VAL A 203 -8.31 -2.21 13.06
CA VAL A 203 -7.86 -3.46 13.70
C VAL A 203 -9.01 -4.46 13.81
N ASP A 204 -10.22 -3.98 14.12
CA ASP A 204 -11.41 -4.84 14.24
C ASP A 204 -11.79 -5.45 12.90
N TRP A 205 -11.77 -4.65 11.83
CA TRP A 205 -11.96 -5.15 10.48
C TRP A 205 -10.87 -6.14 10.11
N LEU A 206 -9.59 -5.83 10.36
CA LEU A 206 -8.46 -6.67 10.02
C LEU A 206 -8.56 -8.06 10.66
N VAL A 207 -8.83 -8.14 11.97
CA VAL A 207 -8.96 -9.43 12.67
C VAL A 207 -10.08 -10.28 12.07
N LYS A 208 -11.18 -9.68 11.64
CA LYS A 208 -12.28 -10.41 10.97
C LYS A 208 -11.90 -10.99 9.62
N GLN A 209 -10.85 -10.47 8.96
CA GLN A 209 -10.35 -11.00 7.69
C GLN A 209 -9.56 -12.31 7.87
N TYR A 210 -8.97 -12.53 9.05
CA TYR A 210 -8.36 -13.82 9.36
C TYR A 210 -9.44 -14.89 9.57
N PRO A 211 -9.24 -16.13 9.07
CA PRO A 211 -10.05 -17.28 9.42
C PRO A 211 -10.18 -17.45 10.93
N PRO A 212 -11.34 -17.88 11.47
CA PRO A 212 -11.56 -18.03 12.91
C PRO A 212 -10.43 -18.75 13.67
N GLU A 213 -9.87 -19.82 13.09
CA GLU A 213 -8.77 -20.62 13.60
C GLU A 213 -7.42 -19.87 13.70
N PHE A 214 -7.27 -18.78 12.95
CA PHE A 214 -6.05 -17.97 12.89
C PHE A 214 -6.14 -16.65 13.66
N ARG A 215 -7.34 -16.21 14.08
CA ARG A 215 -7.56 -14.89 14.71
C ARG A 215 -6.77 -14.64 16.00
N LYS A 216 -6.35 -15.70 16.69
CA LYS A 216 -5.55 -15.62 17.93
C LYS A 216 -4.06 -15.86 17.72
N LYS A 217 -3.60 -16.11 16.49
CA LYS A 217 -2.18 -16.24 16.18
C LYS A 217 -1.49 -14.87 16.35
N PRO A 218 -0.20 -14.80 16.70
CA PRO A 218 0.50 -13.53 16.84
C PRO A 218 0.42 -12.68 15.56
N ILE A 219 0.08 -11.41 15.72
CA ILE A 219 0.05 -10.41 14.63
C ILE A 219 0.89 -9.21 15.04
N LEU A 220 1.88 -8.85 14.23
CA LEU A 220 2.67 -7.64 14.41
C LEU A 220 2.18 -6.53 13.47
N LEU A 221 1.72 -5.40 13.98
CA LEU A 221 1.38 -4.22 13.18
C LEU A 221 2.57 -3.27 13.10
N VAL A 222 3.09 -3.04 11.89
CA VAL A 222 4.21 -2.11 11.65
C VAL A 222 3.65 -0.83 11.04
N HIS A 223 3.79 0.29 11.77
CA HIS A 223 3.11 1.55 11.46
C HIS A 223 4.02 2.76 11.67
N GLY A 224 3.66 3.91 11.10
CA GLY A 224 4.41 5.18 11.22
C GLY A 224 3.80 6.21 12.18
N ASP A 225 2.65 5.91 12.79
CA ASP A 225 1.90 6.89 13.58
C ASP A 225 2.69 7.43 14.78
N LYS A 226 2.40 8.69 15.12
CA LYS A 226 2.98 9.41 16.27
C LYS A 226 1.86 10.03 17.10
N ARG A 227 2.19 10.40 18.34
CA ARG A 227 1.32 11.18 19.25
C ARG A 227 -0.10 10.59 19.36
N GLU A 228 -1.14 11.38 19.09
CA GLU A 228 -2.55 11.00 19.24
C GLU A 228 -2.94 9.86 18.27
N ALA A 229 -2.45 9.89 17.03
CA ALA A 229 -2.68 8.82 16.06
C ALA A 229 -2.12 7.48 16.55
N LYS A 230 -0.92 7.51 17.16
CA LYS A 230 -0.34 6.32 17.81
C LYS A 230 -1.22 5.85 18.96
N ALA A 231 -1.64 6.76 19.85
CA ALA A 231 -2.49 6.40 20.98
C ALA A 231 -3.81 5.75 20.53
N HIS A 232 -4.40 6.25 19.45
CA HIS A 232 -5.61 5.67 18.84
C HIS A 232 -5.38 4.26 18.31
N LEU A 233 -4.29 4.01 17.57
CA LEU A 233 -3.97 2.66 17.09
C LEU A 233 -3.71 1.68 18.25
N HIS A 234 -3.01 2.12 19.29
CA HIS A 234 -2.82 1.32 20.51
C HIS A 234 -4.15 1.00 21.19
N ALA A 235 -5.11 1.93 21.22
CA ALA A 235 -6.44 1.70 21.76
C ALA A 235 -7.24 0.68 20.94
N GLN A 236 -7.18 0.75 19.60
CA GLN A 236 -7.80 -0.24 18.72
C GLN A 236 -7.22 -1.65 18.90
N ALA A 237 -5.91 -1.77 19.11
CA ALA A 237 -5.26 -3.07 19.28
C ALA A 237 -5.42 -3.68 20.68
N LYS A 238 -5.69 -2.86 21.70
CA LYS A 238 -5.76 -3.27 23.11
C LYS A 238 -6.70 -4.47 23.40
N PRO A 239 -7.87 -4.63 22.75
CA PRO A 239 -8.75 -5.78 22.97
C PRO A 239 -8.17 -7.12 22.51
N TYR A 240 -7.07 -7.13 21.74
CA TYR A 240 -6.49 -8.32 21.13
C TYR A 240 -5.09 -8.59 21.70
N GLU A 241 -5.00 -9.47 22.69
CA GLU A 241 -3.75 -9.80 23.40
C GLU A 241 -2.64 -10.35 22.49
N ASN A 242 -3.01 -10.94 21.35
CA ASN A 242 -2.10 -11.49 20.34
C ASN A 242 -1.54 -10.44 19.36
N ILE A 243 -1.96 -9.17 19.48
CA ILE A 243 -1.49 -8.09 18.60
C ILE A 243 -0.36 -7.30 19.28
N SER A 244 0.78 -7.25 18.60
CA SER A 244 1.93 -6.40 18.96
C SER A 244 2.10 -5.26 17.96
N LEU A 245 2.70 -4.15 18.37
CA LEU A 245 2.91 -2.97 17.52
C LEU A 245 4.41 -2.65 17.39
N CYS A 246 4.82 -2.27 16.19
CA CYS A 246 6.15 -1.78 15.86
C CYS A 246 6.05 -0.41 15.21
N GLN A 247 6.47 0.63 15.92
CA GLN A 247 6.52 1.98 15.39
C GLN A 247 7.80 2.20 14.58
N ALA A 248 7.67 2.38 13.27
CA ALA A 248 8.78 2.75 12.38
C ALA A 248 9.27 4.17 12.69
N LYS A 249 10.60 4.37 12.71
CA LYS A 249 11.22 5.65 13.03
C LYS A 249 11.14 6.60 11.82
N LEU A 250 10.49 7.74 11.99
CA LEU A 250 10.35 8.77 10.95
C LEU A 250 11.06 10.05 11.41
N ASP A 251 12.38 10.00 11.49
CA ASP A 251 13.19 11.07 12.10
C ASP A 251 13.36 12.28 11.17
N ILE A 252 13.09 12.11 9.87
CA ILE A 252 13.04 13.19 8.90
C ILE A 252 11.59 13.70 8.81
N ALA A 253 11.40 15.01 8.98
CA ALA A 253 10.09 15.64 8.92
C ALA A 253 9.37 15.34 7.59
N PHE A 254 8.04 15.33 7.63
CA PHE A 254 7.17 15.04 6.48
C PHE A 254 7.40 13.64 5.87
N GLY A 255 7.97 12.72 6.65
CA GLY A 255 8.10 11.31 6.29
C GLY A 255 6.88 10.49 6.71
N THR A 256 6.60 9.43 5.96
CA THR A 256 5.47 8.53 6.23
C THR A 256 5.90 7.06 6.11
N HIS A 257 5.28 6.18 6.87
CA HIS A 257 5.38 4.74 6.65
C HIS A 257 4.30 4.29 5.65
N HIS A 258 4.64 4.23 4.36
CA HIS A 258 3.68 3.92 3.29
C HIS A 258 3.72 2.47 2.81
N THR A 259 4.74 1.72 3.23
CA THR A 259 4.91 0.32 2.87
C THR A 259 3.73 -0.54 3.27
N LYS A 260 3.38 -1.45 2.35
CA LYS A 260 2.23 -2.33 2.44
C LYS A 260 2.68 -3.76 2.13
N MET A 261 2.94 -4.50 3.20
CA MET A 261 3.54 -5.82 3.11
C MET A 261 2.97 -6.74 4.19
N MET A 262 2.74 -8.00 3.83
CA MET A 262 2.45 -9.07 4.76
C MET A 262 3.62 -10.05 4.79
N LEU A 263 4.11 -10.37 5.99
CA LEU A 263 4.96 -11.54 6.22
C LEU A 263 4.09 -12.60 6.89
N LEU A 264 3.93 -13.75 6.24
CA LEU A 264 3.01 -14.81 6.66
C LEU A 264 3.82 -16.08 6.91
N LEU A 265 4.04 -16.39 8.18
CA LEU A 265 4.73 -17.60 8.60
C LEU A 265 3.71 -18.71 8.82
N TYR A 266 3.86 -19.80 8.07
CA TYR A 266 3.06 -21.00 8.16
C TYR A 266 3.86 -22.17 8.73
N GLU A 267 3.18 -23.27 9.05
CA GLU A 267 3.83 -24.54 9.37
C GLU A 267 4.64 -25.08 8.17
N GLU A 268 4.13 -24.85 6.96
CA GLU A 268 4.72 -25.34 5.71
C GLU A 268 5.87 -24.46 5.18
N GLY A 269 5.98 -23.20 5.62
CA GLY A 269 6.97 -22.26 5.12
C GLY A 269 6.61 -20.80 5.35
N LEU A 270 7.20 -19.92 4.55
CA LEU A 270 7.02 -18.47 4.64
C LEU A 270 6.45 -17.93 3.32
N ARG A 271 5.58 -16.93 3.40
CA ARG A 271 5.16 -16.14 2.23
C ARG A 271 5.31 -14.65 2.50
N VAL A 272 5.67 -13.92 1.46
CA VAL A 272 5.76 -12.46 1.43
C VAL A 272 4.70 -11.96 0.46
N VAL A 273 3.91 -10.99 0.89
CA VAL A 273 2.90 -10.31 0.05
C VAL A 273 3.27 -8.84 0.01
N ILE A 274 3.49 -8.26 -1.16
CA ILE A 274 3.72 -6.81 -1.30
C ILE A 274 2.56 -6.26 -2.11
N HIS A 275 1.82 -5.29 -1.57
CA HIS A 275 0.55 -4.83 -2.13
C HIS A 275 0.35 -3.32 -1.99
N THR A 276 -0.79 -2.79 -2.43
CA THR A 276 -1.05 -1.32 -2.40
C THR A 276 -2.22 -0.89 -1.52
N SER A 277 -2.98 -1.83 -0.95
CA SER A 277 -4.13 -1.57 -0.06
C SER A 277 -3.76 -1.27 1.40
N ASN A 278 -4.40 -0.26 1.99
CA ASN A 278 -4.48 -0.11 3.44
C ASN A 278 -5.29 -1.25 4.08
N LEU A 279 -5.14 -1.48 5.38
CA LEU A 279 -5.88 -2.53 6.10
C LEU A 279 -7.18 -1.97 6.68
N ILE A 280 -8.03 -1.47 5.78
CA ILE A 280 -9.38 -0.95 6.04
C ILE A 280 -10.32 -1.46 4.94
N HIS A 281 -11.61 -1.59 5.26
CA HIS A 281 -12.62 -2.07 4.31
C HIS A 281 -12.60 -1.35 2.95
N ALA A 282 -12.61 -0.02 2.96
CA ALA A 282 -12.74 0.79 1.74
C ALA A 282 -11.64 0.52 0.71
N ASP A 283 -10.44 0.18 1.15
CA ASP A 283 -9.29 -0.08 0.27
C ASP A 283 -9.37 -1.46 -0.43
N TRP A 284 -10.26 -2.35 0.02
CA TRP A 284 -10.51 -3.69 -0.56
C TRP A 284 -11.91 -3.82 -1.18
N HIS A 285 -12.71 -2.75 -1.14
CA HIS A 285 -14.10 -2.76 -1.59
C HIS A 285 -14.23 -2.38 -3.07
N GLN A 286 -13.93 -1.13 -3.44
CA GLN A 286 -14.24 -0.57 -4.76
C GLN A 286 -13.07 0.12 -5.46
N LYS A 287 -11.85 -0.13 -5.00
CA LYS A 287 -10.62 0.46 -5.55
C LYS A 287 -9.85 -0.52 -6.42
N THR A 288 -9.06 0.02 -7.36
CA THR A 288 -8.04 -0.77 -8.06
C THR A 288 -6.76 -0.80 -7.24
N GLN A 289 -6.39 -1.98 -6.74
CA GLN A 289 -5.17 -2.22 -5.98
C GLN A 289 -4.36 -3.35 -6.61
N GLY A 290 -3.05 -3.34 -6.43
CA GLY A 290 -2.13 -4.38 -6.90
C GLY A 290 -1.61 -5.23 -5.76
N ILE A 291 -1.40 -6.52 -6.05
CA ILE A 291 -0.83 -7.50 -5.14
C ILE A 291 0.24 -8.29 -5.89
N TRP A 292 1.45 -8.37 -5.34
CA TRP A 292 2.40 -9.40 -5.68
C TRP A 292 2.42 -10.45 -4.58
N LEU A 293 2.27 -11.71 -4.99
CA LEU A 293 2.29 -12.86 -4.10
C LEU A 293 3.56 -13.66 -4.32
N SER A 294 4.36 -13.85 -3.28
CA SER A 294 5.52 -14.72 -3.39
C SER A 294 5.14 -16.19 -3.54
N PRO A 295 6.05 -17.04 -4.06
CA PRO A 295 5.99 -18.49 -3.84
C PRO A 295 5.90 -18.82 -2.34
N LEU A 296 5.52 -20.06 -2.03
CA LEU A 296 5.68 -20.58 -0.67
C LEU A 296 7.15 -20.96 -0.46
N TYR A 297 7.84 -20.22 0.40
CA TYR A 297 9.25 -20.43 0.68
C TYR A 297 9.42 -21.54 1.73
N PRO A 298 10.03 -22.68 1.38
CA PRO A 298 10.20 -23.77 2.33
C PRO A 298 11.25 -23.41 3.38
N ARG A 299 11.12 -24.01 4.57
CA ARG A 299 12.15 -23.91 5.60
C ARG A 299 13.43 -24.63 5.16
N ILE A 300 14.57 -24.03 5.43
CA ILE A 300 15.90 -24.65 5.27
C ILE A 300 16.08 -25.65 6.41
N ALA A 301 16.40 -26.90 6.09
CA ALA A 301 16.63 -27.94 7.09
C ALA A 301 17.77 -27.55 8.05
N ASP A 302 17.57 -27.75 9.35
CA ASP A 302 18.55 -27.40 10.38
C ASP A 302 19.88 -28.14 10.11
N GLY A 303 21.00 -27.43 10.17
CA GLY A 303 22.33 -27.96 9.83
C GLY A 303 22.69 -27.91 8.33
N THR A 304 21.76 -27.52 7.44
CA THR A 304 22.07 -27.30 6.02
C THR A 304 22.59 -25.88 5.80
N HIS A 305 23.80 -25.75 5.26
CA HIS A 305 24.37 -24.45 4.88
C HIS A 305 24.03 -24.12 3.43
N LYS A 306 22.85 -23.55 3.20
CA LYS A 306 22.46 -22.93 1.92
C LYS A 306 22.08 -21.47 2.13
N SER A 307 22.42 -20.60 1.18
CA SER A 307 22.04 -19.18 1.26
C SER A 307 20.52 -19.01 1.23
N GLY A 308 19.84 -19.84 0.43
CA GLY A 308 18.42 -19.66 0.11
C GLY A 308 18.15 -18.36 -0.63
N GLU A 309 19.14 -17.88 -1.39
CA GLU A 309 19.10 -16.61 -2.13
C GLU A 309 18.65 -16.82 -3.58
N SER A 310 17.92 -15.85 -4.11
CA SER A 310 17.44 -15.80 -5.48
C SER A 310 18.44 -15.13 -6.44
N PRO A 311 18.34 -15.36 -7.76
CA PRO A 311 19.12 -14.61 -8.75
C PRO A 311 18.89 -13.09 -8.69
N THR A 312 17.77 -12.65 -8.12
CA THR A 312 17.41 -11.23 -7.99
C THR A 312 17.87 -10.59 -6.68
N HIS A 313 18.58 -11.33 -5.84
CA HIS A 313 19.06 -10.90 -4.51
C HIS A 313 17.94 -10.51 -3.52
N PHE A 314 16.72 -10.98 -3.77
CA PHE A 314 15.53 -10.58 -3.03
C PHE A 314 15.64 -10.86 -1.52
N LYS A 315 16.25 -11.98 -1.09
CA LYS A 315 16.34 -12.33 0.33
C LYS A 315 17.21 -11.33 1.08
N ALA A 316 18.42 -11.08 0.58
CA ALA A 316 19.32 -10.11 1.17
C ALA A 316 18.77 -8.68 1.11
N ASP A 317 18.11 -8.29 0.02
CA ASP A 317 17.50 -6.97 -0.11
C ASP A 317 16.32 -6.79 0.87
N LEU A 318 15.48 -7.82 1.07
CA LEU A 318 14.40 -7.80 2.05
C LEU A 318 14.94 -7.71 3.49
N ILE A 319 15.99 -8.47 3.81
CA ILE A 319 16.66 -8.38 5.10
C ILE A 319 17.24 -6.98 5.31
N SER A 320 17.91 -6.42 4.30
CA SER A 320 18.46 -5.06 4.34
C SER A 320 17.37 -4.01 4.59
N TYR A 321 16.23 -4.15 3.92
CA TYR A 321 15.06 -3.30 4.13
C TYR A 321 14.53 -3.37 5.57
N LEU A 322 14.36 -4.58 6.13
CA LEU A 322 13.90 -4.75 7.50
C LEU A 322 14.93 -4.26 8.55
N MET A 323 16.22 -4.45 8.28
CA MET A 323 17.31 -3.97 9.15
C MET A 323 17.29 -2.44 9.29
N ALA A 324 16.88 -1.71 8.26
CA ALA A 324 16.81 -0.24 8.27
C ALA A 324 15.79 0.32 9.28
N TYR A 325 14.84 -0.48 9.77
CA TYR A 325 13.94 -0.07 10.84
C TYR A 325 14.61 -0.01 12.21
N ASN A 326 15.69 -0.78 12.41
CA ASN A 326 16.38 -0.93 13.69
C ASN A 326 15.39 -1.23 14.84
N ALA A 327 14.53 -2.24 14.65
CA ALA A 327 13.46 -2.63 15.56
C ALA A 327 13.60 -4.11 16.00
N PRO A 328 13.58 -4.42 17.31
CA PRO A 328 13.75 -5.78 17.82
C PRO A 328 12.72 -6.78 17.28
N SER A 329 11.45 -6.38 17.22
CA SER A 329 10.39 -7.23 16.67
C SER A 329 10.62 -7.60 15.20
N LEU A 330 11.27 -6.73 14.42
CA LEU A 330 11.63 -7.04 13.03
C LEU A 330 12.90 -7.89 12.92
N LYS A 331 13.78 -7.87 13.93
CA LYS A 331 14.91 -8.79 14.00
C LYS A 331 14.46 -10.25 14.10
N GLU A 332 13.36 -10.51 14.81
CA GLU A 332 12.73 -11.84 14.85
C GLU A 332 12.28 -12.29 13.46
N TRP A 333 11.64 -11.40 12.68
CA TRP A 333 11.24 -11.69 11.31
C TRP A 333 12.43 -11.87 10.36
N ILE A 334 13.52 -11.13 10.56
CA ILE A 334 14.78 -11.34 9.83
C ILE A 334 15.33 -12.74 10.10
N ASP A 335 15.29 -13.21 11.35
CA ASP A 335 15.73 -14.56 11.72
C ASP A 335 14.82 -15.65 11.13
N VAL A 336 13.52 -15.38 11.02
CA VAL A 336 12.58 -16.24 10.26
C VAL A 336 13.00 -16.29 8.79
N ILE A 337 13.23 -15.14 8.13
CA ILE A 337 13.61 -15.08 6.72
C ILE A 337 14.96 -15.80 6.48
N HIS A 338 15.94 -15.64 7.37
CA HIS A 338 17.21 -16.35 7.27
C HIS A 338 17.03 -17.87 7.18
N LYS A 339 16.07 -18.43 7.91
CA LYS A 339 15.75 -19.86 7.96
C LYS A 339 14.92 -20.37 6.79
N HIS A 340 14.52 -19.54 5.84
CA HIS A 340 13.71 -19.94 4.68
C HIS A 340 14.47 -19.79 3.35
N ASP A 341 14.12 -20.63 2.39
CA ASP A 341 14.68 -20.64 1.05
C ASP A 341 13.85 -19.77 0.11
N LEU A 342 14.39 -18.61 -0.27
CA LEU A 342 13.73 -17.63 -1.12
C LEU A 342 14.25 -17.69 -2.57
N SER A 343 14.96 -18.75 -2.95
CA SER A 343 15.67 -18.86 -4.24
C SER A 343 14.78 -18.78 -5.48
N GLU A 344 13.51 -19.21 -5.38
CA GLU A 344 12.52 -19.15 -6.47
C GLU A 344 11.99 -17.73 -6.77
N THR A 345 12.47 -16.70 -6.07
CA THR A 345 12.03 -15.33 -6.32
C THR A 345 12.55 -14.82 -7.66
N ASN A 346 11.65 -14.33 -8.52
CA ASN A 346 11.95 -13.83 -9.87
C ASN A 346 11.69 -12.31 -10.03
N VAL A 347 11.49 -11.60 -8.92
CA VAL A 347 11.34 -10.14 -8.90
C VAL A 347 12.45 -9.48 -8.09
N TYR A 348 12.78 -8.23 -8.42
CA TYR A 348 13.72 -7.43 -7.65
C TYR A 348 12.99 -6.54 -6.65
N LEU A 349 13.51 -6.45 -5.43
CA LEU A 349 12.98 -5.53 -4.42
C LEU A 349 13.46 -4.10 -4.70
N ILE A 350 12.54 -3.15 -4.63
CA ILE A 350 12.81 -1.72 -4.63
C ILE A 350 12.16 -1.12 -3.38
N GLY A 351 12.99 -0.79 -2.40
CA GLY A 351 12.57 -0.13 -1.17
C GLY A 351 13.00 1.33 -1.13
N SER A 352 12.33 2.09 -0.27
CA SER A 352 12.79 3.37 0.24
C SER A 352 12.77 3.33 1.76
N THR A 353 13.80 3.87 2.39
CA THR A 353 13.87 4.02 3.85
C THR A 353 14.29 5.46 4.17
N PRO A 354 13.77 6.09 5.25
CA PRO A 354 14.14 7.45 5.60
C PRO A 354 15.64 7.56 5.88
N GLY A 355 16.30 8.52 5.25
CA GLY A 355 17.73 8.70 5.44
C GLY A 355 18.36 9.63 4.42
N ARG A 356 19.67 9.83 4.59
CA ARG A 356 20.50 10.59 3.66
C ARG A 356 21.70 9.75 3.24
N PHE A 357 21.63 9.20 2.04
CA PHE A 357 22.56 8.19 1.54
C PHE A 357 23.64 8.83 0.67
N GLN A 358 24.88 8.38 0.83
CA GLN A 358 26.05 8.87 0.07
C GLN A 358 26.85 7.70 -0.51
N GLY A 359 27.71 8.00 -1.48
CA GLY A 359 28.56 6.98 -2.12
C GLY A 359 27.72 5.85 -2.74
N SER A 360 28.13 4.61 -2.51
CA SER A 360 27.42 3.41 -3.00
C SER A 360 26.06 3.19 -2.33
N GLN A 361 25.82 3.75 -1.13
CA GLN A 361 24.53 3.58 -0.44
C GLN A 361 23.38 4.29 -1.15
N LYS A 362 23.66 5.26 -2.05
CA LYS A 362 22.62 5.88 -2.87
C LYS A 362 21.87 4.85 -3.70
N ASP A 363 22.54 3.80 -4.14
CA ASP A 363 21.95 2.78 -5.00
C ASP A 363 21.12 1.73 -4.25
N ASN A 364 21.03 1.83 -2.92
CA ASN A 364 20.24 0.91 -2.11
C ASN A 364 18.74 1.24 -2.13
N TRP A 365 18.37 2.51 -2.36
CA TRP A 365 17.01 2.98 -2.13
C TRP A 365 16.45 3.87 -3.24
N GLY A 366 15.13 3.98 -3.28
CA GLY A 366 14.41 4.96 -4.09
C GLY A 366 14.72 4.86 -5.59
N HIS A 367 14.77 6.02 -6.26
CA HIS A 367 14.91 6.03 -7.72
C HIS A 367 16.32 5.64 -8.18
N PHE A 368 17.33 5.77 -7.32
CA PHE A 368 18.69 5.28 -7.61
C PHE A 368 18.77 3.75 -7.55
N ARG A 369 18.03 3.10 -6.65
CA ARG A 369 17.89 1.63 -6.65
C ARG A 369 17.31 1.14 -7.97
N LEU A 370 16.22 1.75 -8.43
CA LEU A 370 15.65 1.44 -9.75
C LEU A 370 16.69 1.63 -10.85
N LYS A 371 17.37 2.79 -10.88
CA LYS A 371 18.40 3.09 -11.88
C LYS A 371 19.51 2.03 -11.91
N LYS A 372 20.02 1.61 -10.75
CA LYS A 372 21.05 0.57 -10.67
C LYS A 372 20.54 -0.76 -11.24
N LEU A 373 19.33 -1.19 -10.87
CA LEU A 373 18.75 -2.43 -11.37
C LEU A 373 18.56 -2.39 -12.89
N LEU A 374 18.05 -1.29 -13.43
CA LEU A 374 17.88 -1.12 -14.87
C LEU A 374 19.22 -1.07 -15.62
N LYS A 375 20.24 -0.47 -15.02
CA LYS A 375 21.60 -0.46 -15.59
C LYS A 375 22.21 -1.86 -15.64
N ASP A 376 22.04 -2.64 -14.58
CA ASP A 376 22.74 -3.91 -14.41
C ASP A 376 22.01 -5.09 -15.06
N HIS A 377 20.68 -5.05 -15.13
CA HIS A 377 19.85 -6.20 -15.47
C HIS A 377 18.87 -5.97 -16.63
N ALA A 378 18.68 -4.73 -17.11
CA ALA A 378 17.90 -4.47 -18.32
C ALA A 378 18.81 -4.37 -19.54
N SER A 379 18.34 -4.86 -20.68
CA SER A 379 19.04 -4.74 -21.96
C SER A 379 18.74 -3.39 -22.62
N SER A 380 19.74 -2.79 -23.25
CA SER A 380 19.52 -1.63 -24.12
C SER A 380 18.79 -2.09 -25.39
N MET A 381 17.74 -1.36 -25.77
CA MET A 381 16.94 -1.64 -26.96
C MET A 381 17.27 -0.63 -28.06
N PRO A 382 17.23 -1.01 -29.35
CA PRO A 382 17.31 -0.06 -30.45
C PRO A 382 16.19 0.98 -30.34
N ASN A 383 16.51 2.25 -30.61
CA ASN A 383 15.53 3.36 -30.53
C ASN A 383 14.87 3.48 -29.14
N ALA A 384 15.61 3.21 -28.07
CA ALA A 384 15.12 3.34 -26.69
C ALA A 384 14.61 4.75 -26.34
N GLU A 385 15.01 5.78 -27.09
CA GLU A 385 14.51 7.16 -26.99
C GLU A 385 13.02 7.26 -27.32
N SER A 386 12.50 6.37 -28.17
CA SER A 386 11.08 6.35 -28.54
C SER A 386 10.22 5.53 -27.56
N TRP A 387 10.83 4.79 -26.64
CA TRP A 387 10.10 4.01 -25.64
C TRP A 387 9.68 4.93 -24.49
N PRO A 388 8.37 5.22 -24.32
CA PRO A 388 7.91 6.13 -23.27
C PRO A 388 8.18 5.59 -21.87
N VAL A 389 8.08 6.46 -20.87
CA VAL A 389 7.90 6.09 -19.46
C VAL A 389 6.45 6.36 -19.09
N VAL A 390 5.79 5.40 -18.44
CA VAL A 390 4.45 5.58 -17.86
C VAL A 390 4.56 5.48 -16.35
N GLY A 391 4.11 6.51 -15.64
CA GLY A 391 3.93 6.48 -14.20
C GLY A 391 2.46 6.65 -13.84
N GLN A 392 1.93 5.79 -12.98
CA GLN A 392 0.56 5.85 -12.48
C GLN A 392 0.60 5.84 -10.96
N PHE A 393 -0.15 6.74 -10.33
CA PHE A 393 -0.11 6.92 -8.88
C PHE A 393 -1.44 7.48 -8.35
N SER A 394 -1.57 7.53 -7.01
CA SER A 394 -2.78 7.99 -6.32
C SER A 394 -2.57 9.31 -5.55
N SER A 395 -1.34 9.82 -5.47
CA SER A 395 -1.00 11.09 -4.81
C SER A 395 0.23 11.72 -5.45
N ILE A 396 0.40 13.02 -5.22
CA ILE A 396 1.42 13.85 -5.85
C ILE A 396 2.01 14.78 -4.79
N GLY A 397 3.34 14.79 -4.66
CA GLY A 397 4.06 15.73 -3.81
C GLY A 397 4.45 17.01 -4.52
N SER A 398 5.07 17.94 -3.78
CA SER A 398 5.69 19.13 -4.36
C SER A 398 6.93 18.75 -5.17
N LEU A 399 6.92 18.98 -6.49
CA LEU A 399 7.99 18.55 -7.42
C LEU A 399 8.95 19.69 -7.79
N GLY A 400 8.57 20.93 -7.51
CA GLY A 400 9.35 22.13 -7.82
C GLY A 400 8.64 23.06 -8.81
N ALA A 401 9.27 24.21 -9.06
CA ALA A 401 8.69 25.29 -9.88
C ALA A 401 8.56 24.94 -11.37
N ASP A 402 9.31 23.95 -11.86
CA ASP A 402 9.31 23.50 -13.25
C ASP A 402 9.81 22.05 -13.37
N GLU A 403 9.66 21.47 -14.57
CA GLU A 403 10.01 20.07 -14.86
C GLU A 403 11.48 19.73 -14.62
N SER A 404 12.39 20.71 -14.71
CA SER A 404 13.84 20.50 -14.60
C SER A 404 14.31 20.37 -13.15
N LYS A 405 13.48 20.73 -12.17
CA LYS A 405 13.88 20.72 -10.76
C LYS A 405 14.04 19.32 -10.18
N TRP A 406 13.25 18.36 -10.65
CA TRP A 406 13.29 16.99 -10.13
C TRP A 406 12.72 15.97 -11.12
N LEU A 407 11.53 16.25 -11.66
CA LEU A 407 10.77 15.29 -12.47
C LEU A 407 11.56 14.83 -13.70
N CYS A 408 12.01 15.76 -14.53
CA CYS A 408 12.71 15.44 -15.78
C CYS A 408 14.23 15.37 -15.64
N SER A 409 14.81 15.77 -14.50
CA SER A 409 16.26 15.84 -14.30
C SER A 409 16.86 14.65 -13.55
N GLU A 410 16.17 14.09 -12.54
CA GLU A 410 16.69 12.96 -11.77
C GLU A 410 15.73 11.77 -11.74
N PHE A 411 14.42 12.03 -11.60
CA PHE A 411 13.41 10.99 -11.56
C PHE A 411 13.26 10.30 -12.93
N LYS A 412 12.94 11.07 -13.98
CA LYS A 412 12.83 10.56 -15.36
C LYS A 412 14.14 9.96 -15.86
N GLU A 413 15.28 10.57 -15.54
CA GLU A 413 16.61 10.04 -15.90
C GLU A 413 16.89 8.65 -15.31
N SER A 414 16.39 8.41 -14.09
CA SER A 414 16.49 7.09 -13.48
C SER A 414 15.54 6.07 -14.12
N MET A 415 14.31 6.50 -14.44
CA MET A 415 13.29 5.67 -15.11
C MET A 415 13.67 5.31 -16.56
N LEU A 416 14.44 6.16 -17.25
CA LEU A 416 14.80 5.93 -18.65
C LEU A 416 16.04 5.05 -18.85
N THR A 417 16.77 4.74 -17.77
CA THR A 417 18.00 3.94 -17.81
C THR A 417 17.71 2.54 -18.35
N LEU A 418 18.55 2.05 -19.27
CA LEU A 418 18.49 0.69 -19.81
C LEU A 418 19.92 0.24 -20.17
N GLY A 419 20.47 -0.72 -19.42
CA GLY A 419 21.81 -1.24 -19.65
C GLY A 419 22.94 -0.30 -19.21
N LYS A 420 24.18 -0.69 -19.54
CA LYS A 420 25.41 -0.06 -19.04
C LYS A 420 25.96 1.07 -19.90
N GLU A 421 25.42 1.23 -21.11
CA GLU A 421 25.88 2.24 -22.06
C GLU A 421 25.61 3.65 -21.52
N SER A 422 26.62 4.52 -21.64
CA SER A 422 26.55 5.90 -21.19
C SER A 422 25.99 6.76 -22.32
N LYS A 423 24.73 7.17 -22.22
CA LYS A 423 24.20 8.21 -23.12
C LYS A 423 24.78 9.57 -22.73
N THR A 424 25.03 10.41 -23.72
CA THR A 424 25.49 11.79 -23.53
C THR A 424 24.46 12.58 -22.70
N PRO A 425 24.90 13.37 -21.70
CA PRO A 425 24.01 14.26 -20.96
C PRO A 425 23.34 15.25 -21.92
N GLY A 426 22.01 15.22 -21.99
CA GLY A 426 21.23 16.08 -22.89
C GLY A 426 19.74 15.96 -22.60
N LYS A 427 18.92 16.89 -23.11
CA LYS A 427 17.46 16.89 -22.89
C LYS A 427 16.86 15.64 -23.56
N SER A 428 16.50 14.64 -22.76
CA SER A 428 15.93 13.39 -23.25
C SER A 428 14.56 13.62 -23.90
N SER A 429 14.43 13.24 -25.17
CA SER A 429 13.20 13.29 -25.95
C SER A 429 12.19 12.19 -25.61
N VAL A 430 12.52 11.30 -24.65
CA VAL A 430 11.65 10.21 -24.21
C VAL A 430 10.31 10.76 -23.72
N PRO A 431 9.15 10.33 -24.25
CA PRO A 431 7.86 10.76 -23.75
C PRO A 431 7.62 10.28 -22.30
N LEU A 432 6.99 11.12 -21.48
CA LEU A 432 6.59 10.80 -20.12
C LEU A 432 5.07 10.94 -20.02
N TYR A 433 4.40 9.86 -19.65
CA TYR A 433 2.95 9.83 -19.44
C TYR A 433 2.65 9.60 -17.96
N LEU A 434 1.90 10.51 -17.35
CA LEU A 434 1.52 10.43 -15.94
C LEU A 434 0.02 10.18 -15.84
N ILE A 435 -0.38 9.02 -15.31
CA ILE A 435 -1.80 8.66 -15.14
C ILE A 435 -2.22 9.03 -13.72
N TYR A 436 -3.20 9.93 -13.63
CA TYR A 436 -3.81 10.35 -12.37
C TYR A 436 -5.30 10.64 -12.61
N PRO A 437 -6.22 10.26 -11.71
CA PRO A 437 -7.65 10.47 -11.93
C PRO A 437 -8.02 11.94 -12.11
N SER A 438 -8.81 12.22 -13.15
CA SER A 438 -9.45 13.54 -13.28
C SER A 438 -10.61 13.68 -12.30
N VAL A 439 -11.09 14.91 -12.11
CA VAL A 439 -12.32 15.18 -11.35
C VAL A 439 -13.49 14.33 -11.88
N GLU A 440 -13.60 14.19 -13.20
CA GLU A 440 -14.66 13.42 -13.85
C GLU A 440 -14.52 11.91 -13.63
N ASN A 441 -13.28 11.40 -13.64
CA ASN A 441 -13.02 10.00 -13.26
C ASN A 441 -13.51 9.72 -11.82
N VAL A 442 -13.21 10.62 -10.87
CA VAL A 442 -13.64 10.45 -9.47
C VAL A 442 -15.16 10.58 -9.33
N ARG A 443 -15.74 11.64 -9.91
CA ARG A 443 -17.19 11.93 -9.83
C ARG A 443 -18.05 10.76 -10.32
N THR A 444 -17.63 10.10 -11.39
CA THR A 444 -18.34 8.96 -12.02
C THR A 444 -17.81 7.59 -11.60
N SER A 445 -16.99 7.54 -10.55
CA SER A 445 -16.50 6.28 -9.99
C SER A 445 -17.60 5.52 -9.24
N LEU A 446 -17.33 4.26 -8.91
CA LEU A 446 -18.21 3.43 -8.07
C LEU A 446 -18.46 4.05 -6.69
N GLU A 447 -17.44 4.70 -6.13
CA GLU A 447 -17.49 5.34 -4.81
C GLU A 447 -18.03 6.79 -4.88
N GLY A 448 -18.09 7.40 -6.06
CA GLY A 448 -18.35 8.84 -6.23
C GLY A 448 -17.21 9.70 -5.69
N TYR A 449 -17.52 10.91 -5.22
CA TYR A 449 -16.52 11.82 -4.65
C TYR A 449 -15.74 11.25 -3.44
N PRO A 450 -16.33 10.44 -2.55
CA PRO A 450 -15.58 9.77 -1.48
C PRO A 450 -14.33 9.00 -1.92
N ALA A 451 -14.26 8.50 -3.16
CA ALA A 451 -13.04 7.87 -3.70
C ALA A 451 -11.83 8.80 -3.59
N GLY A 452 -12.08 10.11 -3.74
CA GLY A 452 -11.11 11.18 -3.70
C GLY A 452 -10.42 11.41 -2.36
N GLY A 453 -11.00 10.90 -1.26
CA GLY A 453 -10.32 10.89 0.05
C GLY A 453 -9.05 10.03 0.05
N SER A 454 -8.97 9.04 -0.85
CA SER A 454 -7.78 8.20 -1.07
C SER A 454 -6.87 8.71 -2.19
N LEU A 455 -7.16 9.91 -2.74
CA LEU A 455 -6.38 10.56 -3.79
C LEU A 455 -5.80 11.91 -3.31
N PRO A 456 -4.88 11.91 -2.33
CA PRO A 456 -4.47 13.13 -1.64
C PRO A 456 -3.49 13.96 -2.48
N TYR A 457 -4.02 14.79 -3.39
CA TYR A 457 -3.30 15.92 -4.00
C TYR A 457 -3.91 17.25 -3.53
N SER A 458 -3.18 18.03 -2.73
CA SER A 458 -3.71 19.26 -2.13
C SER A 458 -3.64 20.44 -3.09
N ILE A 459 -4.56 21.41 -2.94
CA ILE A 459 -4.55 22.64 -3.74
C ILE A 459 -3.26 23.44 -3.52
N GLN A 460 -2.77 23.50 -2.28
CA GLN A 460 -1.52 24.18 -1.92
C GLN A 460 -0.31 23.61 -2.65
N THR A 461 -0.32 22.31 -2.94
CA THR A 461 0.72 21.66 -3.75
C THR A 461 0.48 21.90 -5.23
N ALA A 462 -0.77 21.75 -5.70
CA ALA A 462 -1.13 21.85 -7.11
C ALA A 462 -0.84 23.23 -7.72
N GLU A 463 -1.22 24.30 -7.02
CA GLU A 463 -1.05 25.67 -7.50
C GLU A 463 0.43 26.05 -7.72
N LYS A 464 1.34 25.44 -6.96
CA LYS A 464 2.80 25.65 -7.09
C LYS A 464 3.40 24.98 -8.33
N GLN A 465 2.67 24.10 -9.01
CA GLN A 465 3.21 23.25 -10.08
C GLN A 465 2.22 22.95 -11.21
N ASN A 466 1.41 23.94 -11.62
CA ASN A 466 0.45 23.78 -12.73
C ASN A 466 1.06 23.26 -14.04
N TRP A 467 2.36 23.49 -14.27
CA TRP A 467 3.11 22.94 -15.40
C TRP A 467 3.00 21.41 -15.50
N LEU A 468 2.88 20.72 -14.35
CA LEU A 468 2.79 19.27 -14.26
C LEU A 468 1.51 18.72 -14.89
N HIS A 469 0.41 19.47 -14.85
CA HIS A 469 -0.90 19.00 -15.31
C HIS A 469 -0.92 18.71 -16.82
N SER A 470 0.01 19.30 -17.58
CA SER A 470 0.19 19.00 -19.02
C SER A 470 0.64 17.57 -19.30
N TYR A 471 1.18 16.87 -18.31
CA TYR A 471 1.61 15.47 -18.39
C TYR A 471 0.49 14.48 -18.01
N PHE A 472 -0.67 14.96 -17.55
CA PHE A 472 -1.71 14.10 -16.98
C PHE A 472 -2.60 13.44 -18.01
N HIS A 473 -2.80 12.14 -17.79
CA HIS A 473 -3.64 11.25 -18.56
C HIS A 473 -4.70 10.66 -17.64
N LYS A 474 -5.88 10.41 -18.20
CA LYS A 474 -7.05 9.90 -17.48
C LYS A 474 -6.80 8.49 -16.96
N TRP A 475 -7.51 8.16 -15.89
CA TRP A 475 -7.66 6.76 -15.50
C TRP A 475 -8.65 6.07 -16.44
N SER A 476 -8.22 4.99 -17.08
CA SER A 476 -9.04 4.09 -17.90
C SER A 476 -8.52 2.66 -17.74
N ALA A 477 -9.40 1.71 -17.46
CA ALA A 477 -9.04 0.32 -17.21
C ALA A 477 -10.11 -0.65 -17.71
N GLU A 478 -10.56 -0.46 -18.94
CA GLU A 478 -11.51 -1.36 -19.62
C GLU A 478 -10.96 -2.78 -19.75
N THR A 479 -9.65 -2.92 -19.97
CA THR A 479 -8.93 -4.21 -20.01
C THR A 479 -9.21 -5.09 -18.79
N SER A 480 -9.43 -4.47 -17.63
CA SER A 480 -9.70 -5.16 -16.36
C SER A 480 -11.09 -4.85 -15.79
N GLY A 481 -11.93 -4.09 -16.51
CA GLY A 481 -13.27 -3.68 -16.08
C GLY A 481 -13.27 -2.74 -14.87
N ARG A 482 -12.23 -1.92 -14.71
CA ARG A 482 -11.96 -1.11 -13.51
C ARG A 482 -11.89 0.40 -13.76
N SER A 483 -12.37 0.91 -14.90
CA SER A 483 -12.39 2.36 -15.18
C SER A 483 -13.12 3.18 -14.11
N ASN A 484 -14.17 2.61 -13.48
CA ASN A 484 -14.90 3.25 -12.38
C ASN A 484 -14.40 2.85 -10.98
N ALA A 485 -13.38 1.98 -10.87
CA ALA A 485 -12.76 1.61 -9.60
C ALA A 485 -11.47 2.42 -9.43
N MET A 486 -11.52 3.51 -8.64
CA MET A 486 -10.43 4.47 -8.58
C MET A 486 -9.10 3.82 -8.16
N PRO A 487 -7.98 4.24 -8.78
CA PRO A 487 -6.69 3.61 -8.52
C PRO A 487 -6.11 4.07 -7.19
N HIS A 488 -5.85 3.11 -6.31
CA HIS A 488 -4.93 3.29 -5.19
C HIS A 488 -3.65 2.45 -5.37
N ILE A 489 -3.59 1.62 -6.42
CA ILE A 489 -2.34 1.06 -6.96
C ILE A 489 -1.40 2.17 -7.46
N LYS A 490 -0.10 1.92 -7.40
CA LYS A 490 0.94 2.74 -8.04
C LYS A 490 1.81 1.84 -8.90
N THR A 491 1.99 2.21 -10.15
CA THR A 491 2.78 1.44 -11.11
C THR A 491 3.67 2.33 -11.96
N TYR A 492 4.81 1.78 -12.37
CA TYR A 492 5.73 2.42 -13.29
C TYR A 492 6.16 1.40 -14.33
N MET A 493 6.27 1.80 -15.60
CA MET A 493 6.69 0.89 -16.67
C MET A 493 7.30 1.63 -17.86
N ARG A 494 7.90 0.86 -18.76
CA ARG A 494 8.52 1.35 -19.99
C ARG A 494 7.95 0.66 -21.23
N PRO A 495 6.84 1.15 -21.80
CA PRO A 495 6.24 0.56 -22.99
C PRO A 495 7.09 0.77 -24.25
N SER A 496 6.86 -0.07 -25.26
CA SER A 496 7.26 0.20 -26.64
C SER A 496 6.47 1.36 -27.24
N PRO A 497 6.94 1.98 -28.34
CA PRO A 497 6.25 3.12 -28.96
C PRO A 497 4.79 2.84 -29.36
N ASP A 498 4.48 1.59 -29.68
CA ASP A 498 3.14 1.09 -30.03
C ASP A 498 2.39 0.46 -28.84
N PHE A 499 2.97 0.51 -27.63
CA PHE A 499 2.45 -0.06 -26.39
C PHE A 499 2.16 -1.57 -26.41
N SER A 500 2.66 -2.31 -27.40
CA SER A 500 2.46 -3.77 -27.50
C SER A 500 3.39 -4.57 -26.59
N LYS A 501 4.48 -3.95 -26.12
CA LYS A 501 5.49 -4.55 -25.24
C LYS A 501 5.86 -3.61 -24.10
N ILE A 502 6.44 -4.14 -23.03
CA ILE A 502 7.06 -3.38 -21.95
C ILE A 502 8.46 -3.94 -21.65
N ALA A 503 9.42 -3.05 -21.40
CA ALA A 503 10.79 -3.42 -21.05
C ALA A 503 10.95 -3.74 -19.55
N TRP A 504 10.05 -3.25 -18.71
CA TRP A 504 9.95 -3.56 -17.29
C TRP A 504 8.62 -3.07 -16.73
N PHE A 505 8.22 -3.61 -15.58
CA PHE A 505 7.05 -3.19 -14.82
C PHE A 505 7.37 -3.15 -13.33
N LEU A 506 6.90 -2.13 -12.63
CA LEU A 506 7.02 -1.96 -11.18
C LEU A 506 5.63 -1.73 -10.60
N VAL A 507 5.29 -2.46 -9.54
CA VAL A 507 4.19 -2.14 -8.62
C VAL A 507 4.77 -1.80 -7.26
N THR A 508 4.31 -0.71 -6.64
CA THR A 508 4.93 -0.15 -5.42
C THR A 508 3.92 0.63 -4.57
N SER A 509 4.29 0.94 -3.32
CA SER A 509 3.58 1.94 -2.51
C SER A 509 3.94 3.39 -2.90
N ALA A 510 5.08 3.59 -3.58
CA ALA A 510 5.62 4.91 -3.88
C ALA A 510 4.75 5.71 -4.86
N ASN A 511 4.20 6.83 -4.38
CA ASN A 511 3.55 7.85 -5.20
C ASN A 511 4.55 8.76 -5.92
N LEU A 512 4.08 9.66 -6.81
CA LEU A 512 4.94 10.66 -7.44
C LEU A 512 5.34 11.76 -6.45
N SER A 513 6.36 11.48 -5.63
CA SER A 513 6.91 12.44 -4.67
C SER A 513 8.40 12.24 -4.40
N LYS A 514 9.09 13.34 -4.07
CA LYS A 514 10.46 13.34 -3.56
C LYS A 514 10.60 12.58 -2.24
N ALA A 515 9.57 12.60 -1.39
CA ALA A 515 9.58 11.91 -0.09
C ALA A 515 9.70 10.39 -0.25
N ALA A 516 8.99 9.84 -1.25
CA ALA A 516 8.96 8.42 -1.58
C ALA A 516 10.19 7.98 -2.39
N TRP A 517 10.51 8.71 -3.45
CA TRP A 517 11.54 8.30 -4.42
C TRP A 517 12.95 8.78 -4.08
N GLY A 518 13.05 9.85 -3.29
CA GLY A 518 14.30 10.53 -2.96
C GLY A 518 14.54 11.77 -3.81
N ALA A 519 15.32 12.70 -3.25
CA ALA A 519 15.80 13.89 -3.93
C ALA A 519 17.30 14.08 -3.71
N LEU A 520 18.03 14.49 -4.74
CA LEU A 520 19.44 14.80 -4.61
C LEU A 520 19.68 16.09 -3.79
N GLU A 521 20.56 16.01 -2.81
CA GLU A 521 21.07 17.11 -2.00
C GLU A 521 22.60 17.24 -2.19
N LYS A 522 23.20 18.33 -1.67
CA LYS A 522 24.65 18.55 -1.66
C LYS A 522 25.29 18.34 -3.04
N ASN A 523 24.79 19.05 -4.06
CA ASN A 523 25.29 18.99 -5.43
C ASN A 523 25.33 17.57 -6.02
N GLY A 524 24.32 16.74 -5.73
CA GLY A 524 24.19 15.38 -6.29
C GLY A 524 24.97 14.29 -5.56
N THR A 525 25.69 14.63 -4.49
CA THR A 525 26.50 13.67 -3.73
C THR A 525 25.68 12.87 -2.71
N GLN A 526 24.50 13.36 -2.33
CA GLN A 526 23.64 12.77 -1.31
C GLN A 526 22.21 12.57 -1.85
N LEU A 527 21.59 11.42 -1.58
CA LEU A 527 20.17 11.16 -1.85
C LEU A 527 19.40 11.20 -0.53
N MET A 528 18.43 12.10 -0.40
CA MET A 528 17.59 12.21 0.78
C MET A 528 16.22 11.61 0.51
N ILE A 529 15.80 10.68 1.37
CA ILE A 529 14.49 10.01 1.33
C ILE A 529 13.80 10.26 2.68
N ARG A 530 12.50 10.50 2.67
CA ARG A 530 11.73 10.81 3.89
C ARG A 530 10.86 9.65 4.36
N SER A 531 10.44 8.78 3.45
CA SER A 531 9.38 7.79 3.70
C SER A 531 9.84 6.35 3.54
N TYR A 532 9.12 5.42 4.19
CA TYR A 532 9.24 4.00 3.92
C TYR A 532 8.33 3.60 2.77
N GLU A 533 8.91 3.08 1.69
CA GLU A 533 8.18 2.55 0.52
C GLU A 533 8.70 1.16 0.17
N LEU A 534 7.87 0.37 -0.50
CA LEU A 534 8.29 -0.95 -0.99
C LEU A 534 7.52 -1.32 -2.26
N GLY A 535 8.23 -1.96 -3.19
CA GLY A 535 7.66 -2.49 -4.42
C GLY A 535 8.52 -3.58 -5.03
N VAL A 536 7.98 -4.23 -6.06
CA VAL A 536 8.65 -5.28 -6.81
C VAL A 536 8.76 -4.95 -8.29
N LEU A 537 9.97 -5.08 -8.82
CA LEU A 537 10.29 -4.84 -10.22
C LEU A 537 10.34 -6.17 -10.98
N PHE A 538 9.55 -6.25 -12.03
CA PHE A 538 9.55 -7.31 -13.03
C PHE A 538 10.47 -6.90 -14.17
N LEU A 539 11.57 -7.64 -14.33
CA LEU A 539 12.49 -7.48 -15.46
C LEU A 539 12.42 -8.71 -16.37
N PRO A 540 12.28 -8.54 -17.69
CA PRO A 540 12.25 -9.64 -18.65
C PRO A 540 13.41 -10.64 -18.47
N SER A 541 14.61 -10.15 -18.16
CA SER A 541 15.80 -10.98 -17.94
C SER A 541 15.64 -12.00 -16.80
N ALA A 542 14.91 -11.67 -15.74
CA ALA A 542 14.61 -12.61 -14.65
C ALA A 542 13.65 -13.74 -15.06
N PHE A 543 13.00 -13.61 -16.21
CA PHE A 543 12.09 -14.60 -16.81
C PHE A 543 12.67 -15.20 -18.11
N GLY A 544 13.95 -14.93 -18.43
CA GLY A 544 14.58 -15.39 -19.68
C GLY A 544 14.00 -14.75 -20.95
N LEU A 545 13.52 -13.52 -20.86
CA LEU A 545 12.90 -12.75 -21.94
C LEU A 545 13.66 -11.44 -22.19
N ASP A 546 13.49 -10.86 -23.38
CA ASP A 546 14.01 -9.52 -23.70
C ASP A 546 13.01 -8.40 -23.38
N SER A 547 11.72 -8.71 -23.49
CA SER A 547 10.60 -7.82 -23.20
C SER A 547 9.37 -8.65 -22.85
N PHE A 548 8.41 -8.05 -22.14
CA PHE A 548 7.10 -8.66 -21.97
C PHE A 548 6.14 -8.16 -23.04
N LYS A 549 5.32 -9.04 -23.62
CA LYS A 549 4.18 -8.61 -24.42
C LYS A 549 3.09 -8.07 -23.48
N VAL A 550 2.35 -7.05 -23.88
CA VAL A 550 1.21 -6.58 -23.09
C VAL A 550 0.00 -7.46 -23.37
N LYS A 551 -0.59 -8.00 -22.29
CA LYS A 551 -1.84 -8.77 -22.35
C LYS A 551 -2.99 -7.86 -22.80
N GLN A 552 -3.76 -8.30 -23.80
CA GLN A 552 -4.83 -7.49 -24.41
C GLN A 552 -6.03 -7.30 -23.48
N LYS A 553 -6.35 -8.32 -22.67
CA LYS A 553 -7.41 -8.28 -21.66
C LYS A 553 -6.89 -8.90 -20.38
N PHE A 554 -6.86 -8.16 -19.27
CA PHE A 554 -6.26 -8.60 -18.01
C PHE A 554 -6.73 -10.01 -17.58
N PHE A 555 -8.05 -10.27 -17.64
CA PHE A 555 -8.67 -11.54 -17.23
C PHE A 555 -8.95 -12.54 -18.36
N ALA A 556 -8.41 -12.34 -19.57
CA ALA A 556 -8.54 -13.37 -20.62
C ALA A 556 -7.78 -14.65 -20.25
N GLY A 557 -8.36 -15.81 -20.59
CA GLY A 557 -7.98 -17.13 -20.08
C GLY A 557 -6.63 -17.71 -20.54
N SER A 558 -6.39 -18.95 -20.10
CA SER A 558 -5.15 -19.75 -20.10
C SER A 558 -4.52 -20.12 -21.46
N GLN A 559 -4.98 -19.55 -22.57
CA GLN A 559 -4.40 -19.79 -23.90
C GLN A 559 -3.36 -18.74 -24.32
N GLU A 560 -3.12 -17.71 -23.50
CA GLU A 560 -2.08 -16.73 -23.80
C GLU A 560 -0.68 -17.26 -23.45
N PRO A 561 0.34 -16.97 -24.28
CA PRO A 561 1.72 -17.36 -24.00
C PRO A 561 2.17 -16.82 -22.63
N MET A 562 2.91 -17.62 -21.85
CA MET A 562 3.42 -17.25 -20.51
C MET A 562 4.25 -15.94 -20.47
N ALA A 563 4.63 -15.37 -21.62
CA ALA A 563 5.40 -14.13 -21.75
C ALA A 563 4.55 -12.84 -21.86
N THR A 564 3.24 -12.89 -21.60
CA THR A 564 2.33 -11.72 -21.64
C THR A 564 2.09 -11.14 -20.25
N PHE A 565 2.57 -9.92 -20.00
CA PHE A 565 2.39 -9.24 -18.72
C PHE A 565 0.99 -8.62 -18.59
N PRO A 566 0.27 -8.85 -17.48
CA PRO A 566 -1.08 -8.33 -17.27
C PRO A 566 -1.06 -6.87 -16.78
N VAL A 567 -0.91 -5.92 -17.71
CA VAL A 567 -1.04 -4.49 -17.39
C VAL A 567 -2.50 -4.17 -16.99
N PRO A 568 -2.75 -3.52 -15.84
CA PRO A 568 -4.10 -3.46 -15.26
C PRO A 568 -5.00 -2.33 -15.79
N TYR A 569 -4.46 -1.43 -16.60
CA TYR A 569 -5.14 -0.28 -17.20
C TYR A 569 -4.83 -0.18 -18.70
N ASP A 570 -5.58 0.67 -19.41
CA ASP A 570 -5.53 0.72 -20.86
C ASP A 570 -4.30 1.46 -21.38
N LEU A 571 -3.80 1.02 -22.54
CA LEU A 571 -2.71 1.64 -23.29
C LEU A 571 -3.14 1.87 -24.74
N PRO A 572 -2.74 2.97 -25.40
CA PRO A 572 -1.99 4.11 -24.84
C PRO A 572 -2.81 4.91 -23.81
N PRO A 573 -2.18 5.58 -22.83
CA PRO A 573 -2.89 6.47 -21.91
C PRO A 573 -3.59 7.61 -22.66
N GLU A 574 -4.82 7.95 -22.28
CA GLU A 574 -5.57 9.07 -22.87
C GLU A 574 -5.23 10.38 -22.16
N LEU A 575 -4.72 11.38 -22.90
CA LEU A 575 -4.43 12.70 -22.33
C LEU A 575 -5.71 13.36 -21.79
N TYR A 576 -5.56 14.16 -20.75
CA TYR A 576 -6.65 15.03 -20.29
C TYR A 576 -7.20 15.90 -21.42
N GLY A 577 -8.52 16.02 -21.50
CA GLY A 577 -9.18 17.01 -22.35
C GLY A 577 -9.00 18.42 -21.81
N SER A 578 -9.31 19.43 -22.63
CA SER A 578 -9.14 20.85 -22.25
C SER A 578 -9.95 21.27 -21.00
N LYS A 579 -11.06 20.57 -20.72
CA LYS A 579 -11.92 20.78 -19.55
C LYS A 579 -11.56 19.91 -18.36
N ASP A 580 -10.77 18.86 -18.55
CA ASP A 580 -10.36 17.98 -17.45
C ASP A 580 -9.45 18.73 -16.47
N ARG A 581 -9.58 18.38 -15.21
CA ARG A 581 -8.72 18.86 -14.12
C ARG A 581 -8.33 17.66 -13.28
N PRO A 582 -7.12 17.66 -12.68
CA PRO A 582 -6.77 16.63 -11.73
C PRO A 582 -7.73 16.69 -10.54
N TRP A 583 -8.02 15.54 -9.95
CA TRP A 583 -8.65 15.51 -8.63
C TRP A 583 -7.75 16.23 -7.61
N ILE A 584 -8.34 17.19 -6.87
CA ILE A 584 -7.71 17.92 -5.77
C ILE A 584 -8.63 17.74 -4.56
N TRP A 585 -8.15 17.05 -3.54
CA TRP A 585 -9.04 16.50 -2.50
C TRP A 585 -9.60 17.56 -1.54
N ASN A 586 -8.95 18.71 -1.37
CA ASN A 586 -9.32 19.71 -0.37
C ASN A 586 -9.92 21.00 -0.98
N ILE A 587 -10.58 20.89 -2.14
CA ILE A 587 -11.42 21.97 -2.69
C ILE A 587 -12.83 21.43 -2.98
N PRO A 588 -13.88 22.27 -2.97
CA PRO A 588 -15.24 21.82 -3.20
C PRO A 588 -15.54 21.52 -4.68
N TYR A 589 -16.33 20.46 -4.93
CA TYR A 589 -16.94 20.13 -6.23
C TYR A 589 -18.47 20.10 -6.10
N VAL A 590 -19.10 21.24 -6.41
CA VAL A 590 -20.54 21.48 -6.19
C VAL A 590 -21.34 21.71 -7.47
N LYS A 591 -20.70 21.59 -8.64
CA LYS A 591 -21.32 21.90 -9.94
C LYS A 591 -22.08 20.73 -10.55
N ALA A 592 -21.72 19.50 -10.20
CA ALA A 592 -22.34 18.28 -10.70
C ALA A 592 -22.30 17.22 -9.60
N PRO A 593 -23.39 16.49 -9.34
CA PRO A 593 -23.40 15.42 -8.37
C PRO A 593 -22.53 14.24 -8.83
N ASP A 594 -22.06 13.45 -7.89
CA ASP A 594 -21.43 12.16 -8.15
C ASP A 594 -22.44 11.04 -8.43
N THR A 595 -21.92 9.82 -8.62
CA THR A 595 -22.70 8.58 -8.80
C THR A 595 -23.79 8.37 -7.73
N HIS A 596 -23.62 8.92 -6.53
CA HIS A 596 -24.54 8.76 -5.39
C HIS A 596 -25.40 9.99 -5.13
N GLY A 597 -25.41 10.97 -6.05
CA GLY A 597 -26.19 12.19 -5.92
C GLY A 597 -25.57 13.24 -4.99
N ASN A 598 -24.32 13.04 -4.53
CA ASN A 598 -23.67 13.89 -3.54
C ASN A 598 -22.73 14.92 -4.20
N MET A 599 -22.44 15.99 -3.45
CA MET A 599 -21.40 16.96 -3.77
C MET A 599 -20.19 16.73 -2.86
N TRP A 600 -19.01 17.20 -3.29
CA TRP A 600 -17.82 17.18 -2.45
C TRP A 600 -17.61 18.55 -1.80
N VAL A 601 -17.63 18.60 -0.48
CA VAL A 601 -17.37 19.82 0.30
C VAL A 601 -16.42 19.42 1.44
N PRO A 602 -15.10 19.43 1.19
CA PRO A 602 -14.12 19.09 2.21
C PRO A 602 -14.14 20.20 3.27
N SER A 603 -14.03 19.80 4.54
CA SER A 603 -14.09 20.69 5.70
C SER A 603 -12.92 21.68 5.77
#